data_AF-A0A653DRF5-F1
#
_entry.id   AF-A0A653DRF5-F1
#
_cell.length_a   1.000
_cell.length_b   1.000
_cell.length_c   1.000
_cell.angle_alpha   90.00
_cell.angle_beta   90.00
_cell.angle_gamma   90.00
#
_symmetry.space_group_name_H-M   'P 1'
#
loop_
_entity.id
_entity.type
_entity.pdbx_description
1 polymer ?
#
loop_
_entity_poly.entity_id
_entity_poly.type
_entity_poly.pdbx_seq_one_letter_code
_entity_poly.pdbx_strand_id
1 'polypeptide(L)'
;MMQPDGISRESGKITDLPPDPISVGELTADTFKLGVGSGLSFVKFFAPWCGHCKRLSPIWDNLAEKFGKTNDVHISKVDCTLTANKQLCNDENIEGFPTLILYRDGIRISEYSGTRTLEDLSDFVSKHLERHDEL
;
A
#
# COMPACT_ATOMS: atom_id res chain seq x y z
N MET A 1 21.82 -19.05 -51.12
CA MET A 1 20.43 -18.68 -50.79
C MET A 1 19.96 -19.66 -49.71
N MET A 2 19.40 -19.13 -48.61
CA MET A 2 18.64 -19.79 -47.53
C MET A 2 19.33 -20.62 -46.41
N GLN A 3 19.39 -19.98 -45.22
CA GLN A 3 19.11 -20.35 -43.79
C GLN A 3 19.48 -21.76 -43.22
N PRO A 4 19.78 -21.85 -41.90
CA PRO A 4 18.71 -21.90 -40.90
C PRO A 4 18.93 -21.04 -39.64
N ASP A 5 17.86 -20.36 -39.23
CA ASP A 5 17.59 -19.82 -37.92
C ASP A 5 17.55 -20.91 -36.83
N GLY A 6 17.98 -20.54 -35.62
CA GLY A 6 17.87 -21.41 -34.45
C GLY A 6 18.19 -20.65 -33.16
N ILE A 7 17.33 -19.70 -32.79
CA ILE A 7 17.34 -19.10 -31.45
C ILE A 7 16.42 -19.94 -30.56
N SER A 8 16.95 -20.43 -29.43
CA SER A 8 16.12 -20.95 -28.35
C SER A 8 16.76 -20.59 -27.02
N ARG A 9 16.12 -19.68 -26.30
CA ARG A 9 16.34 -19.42 -24.88
C ARG A 9 14.98 -19.37 -24.21
N GLU A 10 14.64 -20.51 -23.61
CA GLU A 10 13.62 -20.64 -22.59
C GLU A 10 14.07 -19.95 -21.30
N SER A 11 13.15 -19.24 -20.63
CA SER A 11 12.96 -19.17 -19.17
C SER A 11 12.33 -17.83 -18.79
N GLY A 12 11.12 -17.89 -18.23
CA GLY A 12 10.53 -16.74 -17.53
C GLY A 12 9.04 -16.63 -17.74
N LYS A 13 8.26 -17.47 -17.04
CA LYS A 13 6.87 -17.12 -16.70
C LYS A 13 6.93 -15.87 -15.82
N ILE A 14 6.82 -14.70 -16.46
CA ILE A 14 6.50 -13.45 -15.78
C ILE A 14 5.02 -13.58 -15.46
N THR A 15 4.71 -13.75 -14.19
CA THR A 15 3.35 -13.80 -13.68
C THR A 15 2.67 -12.49 -14.05
N ASP A 16 1.78 -12.57 -15.03
CA ASP A 16 0.71 -11.62 -15.28
C ASP A 16 -0.06 -11.42 -13.96
N LEU A 17 0.31 -10.37 -13.24
CA LEU A 17 -0.54 -9.81 -12.20
C LEU A 17 -1.57 -8.94 -12.93
N PRO A 18 -2.87 -9.22 -12.80
CA PRO A 18 -3.90 -8.46 -13.49
C PRO A 18 -3.81 -6.97 -13.08
N PRO A 19 -4.10 -6.03 -13.99
CA PRO A 19 -4.24 -4.63 -13.62
C PRO A 19 -5.54 -4.48 -12.80
N ASP A 20 -5.45 -4.47 -11.48
CA ASP A 20 -6.61 -4.30 -10.61
C ASP A 20 -7.29 -2.95 -10.90
N PRO A 21 -8.52 -2.92 -11.44
CA PRO A 21 -9.30 -1.71 -11.55
C PRO A 21 -10.07 -1.55 -10.25
N ILE A 22 -9.52 -0.77 -9.31
CA ILE A 22 -10.18 0.13 -8.34
C ILE A 22 -9.04 0.63 -7.43
N SER A 23 -8.66 1.90 -7.60
CA SER A 23 -7.37 2.47 -7.24
C SER A 23 -7.08 2.51 -5.72
N VAL A 24 -6.53 1.43 -5.15
CA VAL A 24 -5.65 1.59 -3.98
C VAL A 24 -4.48 2.46 -4.45
N GLY A 25 -4.38 3.68 -3.92
CA GLY A 25 -3.36 4.63 -4.35
C GLY A 25 -1.97 4.07 -4.06
N GLU A 26 -1.29 3.54 -5.07
CA GLU A 26 0.12 3.18 -4.93
C GLU A 26 0.95 4.46 -4.86
N LEU A 27 1.68 4.62 -3.77
CA LEU A 27 2.54 5.77 -3.54
C LEU A 27 3.99 5.38 -3.83
N THR A 28 4.71 6.29 -4.46
CA THR A 28 6.15 6.22 -4.66
C THR A 28 6.84 7.30 -3.83
N ALA A 29 8.16 7.27 -3.72
CA ALA A 29 8.91 8.33 -3.04
C ALA A 29 8.53 9.75 -3.48
N ASP A 30 8.24 9.94 -4.77
CA ASP A 30 7.86 11.23 -5.35
C ASP A 30 6.43 11.66 -4.98
N THR A 31 5.49 10.71 -4.94
CA THR A 31 4.06 11.00 -4.70
C THR A 31 3.66 10.86 -3.22
N PHE A 32 4.49 10.23 -2.41
CA PHE A 32 4.18 9.92 -1.01
C PHE A 32 3.82 11.17 -0.21
N LYS A 33 4.68 12.19 -0.23
CA LYS A 33 4.46 13.44 0.51
C LYS A 33 3.15 14.14 0.13
N LEU A 34 2.77 14.07 -1.14
CA LEU A 34 1.50 14.63 -1.62
C LEU A 34 0.32 13.75 -1.21
N GLY A 35 0.45 12.44 -1.32
CA GLY A 35 -0.61 11.48 -0.99
C GLY A 35 -0.90 11.34 0.51
N VAL A 36 0.09 11.61 1.37
CA VAL A 36 -0.11 11.66 2.83
C VAL A 36 -0.36 13.08 3.35
N GLY A 37 -0.15 14.10 2.52
CA GLY A 37 -0.09 15.51 2.93
C GLY A 37 -1.43 16.17 3.25
N SER A 38 -2.56 15.48 3.05
CA SER A 38 -3.89 16.03 3.30
C SER A 38 -4.80 14.95 3.86
N GLY A 39 -5.52 15.27 4.93
CA GLY A 39 -6.48 14.35 5.53
C GLY A 39 -5.80 13.15 6.18
N LEU A 40 -6.51 12.03 6.22
CA LEU A 40 -6.07 10.79 6.84
C LEU A 40 -5.60 9.79 5.78
N SER A 41 -4.33 9.40 5.82
CA SER A 41 -3.78 8.45 4.87
C SER A 41 -3.30 7.20 5.59
N PHE A 42 -3.92 6.06 5.31
CA PHE A 42 -3.48 4.78 5.83
C PHE A 42 -2.66 4.05 4.78
N VAL A 43 -1.38 3.86 5.07
CA VAL A 43 -0.40 3.35 4.10
C VAL A 43 0.10 1.98 4.52
N LYS A 44 -0.01 1.01 3.60
CA LYS A 44 0.60 -0.31 3.74
C LYS A 44 1.96 -0.35 3.06
N PHE A 45 3.02 -0.48 3.85
CA PHE A 45 4.35 -0.79 3.37
C PHE A 45 4.50 -2.31 3.22
N PHE A 46 4.84 -2.77 2.03
CA PHE A 46 4.87 -4.20 1.72
C PHE A 46 6.02 -4.61 0.81
N ALA A 47 6.16 -5.92 0.68
CA ALA A 47 6.99 -6.56 -0.33
C ALA A 47 6.17 -7.62 -1.10
N PRO A 48 6.25 -7.70 -2.44
CA PRO A 48 5.44 -8.59 -3.26
C PRO A 48 5.72 -10.08 -3.01
N TRP A 49 6.90 -10.43 -2.51
CA TRP A 49 7.27 -11.80 -2.16
C TRP A 49 6.85 -12.21 -0.74
N CYS A 50 6.40 -11.28 0.10
CA CYS A 50 6.03 -11.59 1.48
C CYS A 50 4.65 -12.27 1.55
N GLY A 51 4.61 -13.52 2.04
CA GLY A 51 3.37 -14.29 2.17
C GLY A 51 2.33 -13.63 3.08
N HIS A 52 2.75 -12.90 4.12
CA HIS A 52 1.85 -12.15 5.00
C HIS A 52 1.21 -10.95 4.29
N CYS A 53 1.95 -10.27 3.42
CA CYS A 53 1.45 -9.18 2.59
C CYS A 53 0.40 -9.68 1.59
N LYS A 54 0.66 -10.82 0.93
CA LYS A 54 -0.28 -11.40 -0.03
C LYS A 54 -1.65 -11.70 0.59
N ARG A 55 -1.68 -12.24 1.81
CA ARG A 55 -2.94 -12.51 2.54
C ARG A 55 -3.68 -11.23 2.92
N LEU A 56 -2.96 -10.15 3.22
CA LEU A 56 -3.54 -8.86 3.55
C LEU A 56 -4.03 -8.09 2.33
N SER A 57 -3.50 -8.36 1.13
CA SER A 57 -3.89 -7.61 -0.08
C SER A 57 -5.40 -7.52 -0.29
N PRO A 58 -6.15 -8.63 -0.40
CA PRO A 58 -7.60 -8.53 -0.66
C PRO A 58 -8.34 -7.76 0.43
N ILE A 59 -7.89 -7.86 1.69
CA ILE A 59 -8.50 -7.13 2.80
C ILE A 59 -8.21 -5.63 2.68
N TRP A 60 -7.01 -5.27 2.23
CA TRP A 60 -6.60 -3.90 1.98
C TRP A 60 -7.36 -3.25 0.82
N ASP A 61 -7.58 -4.00 -0.26
CA ASP A 61 -8.40 -3.55 -1.40
C ASP A 61 -9.85 -3.30 -0.95
N ASN A 62 -10.46 -4.22 -0.19
CA ASN A 62 -11.80 -4.01 0.39
C ASN A 62 -11.86 -2.78 1.33
N LEU A 63 -10.79 -2.53 2.10
CA LEU A 63 -10.69 -1.35 2.96
C LEU A 63 -10.68 -0.07 2.12
N ALA A 64 -9.89 -0.04 1.05
CA ALA A 64 -9.85 1.08 0.12
C ALA A 64 -11.20 1.30 -0.57
N GLU A 65 -11.92 0.25 -0.93
CA GLU A 65 -13.28 0.38 -1.47
C GLU A 65 -14.25 0.99 -0.45
N LYS A 66 -14.14 0.58 0.83
CA LYS A 66 -14.99 1.09 1.90
C LYS A 66 -14.80 2.59 2.13
N PHE A 67 -13.55 3.05 2.14
CA PHE A 67 -13.19 4.45 2.40
C PHE A 67 -13.00 5.28 1.12
N GLY A 68 -13.01 4.69 -0.06
CA GLY A 68 -12.78 5.39 -1.33
C GLY A 68 -13.86 6.38 -1.72
N LYS A 69 -15.00 6.36 -1.01
CA LYS A 69 -16.06 7.38 -1.13
C LYS A 69 -15.87 8.57 -0.19
N THR A 70 -14.97 8.46 0.79
CA THR A 70 -14.67 9.49 1.78
C THR A 70 -13.48 10.30 1.28
N ASN A 71 -13.68 11.59 1.02
CA ASN A 71 -12.59 12.46 0.52
C ASN A 71 -11.49 12.71 1.56
N ASP A 72 -11.77 12.45 2.85
CA ASP A 72 -10.84 12.65 3.96
C ASP A 72 -9.97 11.44 4.27
N VAL A 73 -10.21 10.28 3.65
CA VAL A 73 -9.48 9.04 3.91
C VAL A 73 -8.88 8.46 2.65
N HIS A 74 -7.55 8.32 2.65
CA HIS A 74 -6.79 7.71 1.57
C HIS A 74 -6.20 6.38 2.02
N ILE A 75 -6.57 5.29 1.35
CA ILE A 75 -5.98 3.97 1.58
C ILE A 75 -4.95 3.69 0.49
N SER A 76 -3.69 3.61 0.88
CA SER A 76 -2.55 3.57 -0.02
C SER A 76 -1.61 2.41 0.27
N LYS A 77 -0.75 2.10 -0.70
CA LYS A 77 0.27 1.05 -0.56
C LYS A 77 1.62 1.53 -1.12
N VAL A 78 2.71 1.08 -0.52
CA VAL A 78 4.09 1.38 -0.96
C VAL A 78 4.85 0.07 -1.05
N ASP A 79 5.37 -0.24 -2.24
CA ASP A 79 6.27 -1.36 -2.44
C ASP A 79 7.70 -0.93 -2.06
N CYS A 80 8.20 -1.44 -0.94
CA CYS A 80 9.55 -1.14 -0.44
C CYS A 80 10.66 -1.92 -1.15
N THR A 81 10.31 -2.84 -2.05
CA THR A 81 11.29 -3.61 -2.84
C THR A 81 11.77 -2.85 -4.07
N LEU A 82 10.98 -1.89 -4.54
CA LEU A 82 11.35 -1.00 -5.63
C LEU A 82 12.50 -0.08 -5.20
N THR A 83 13.55 0.00 -6.01
CA THR A 83 14.71 0.86 -5.74
C THR A 83 14.32 2.31 -5.48
N ALA A 84 13.30 2.82 -6.18
CA ALA A 84 12.77 4.18 -6.00
C ALA A 84 12.18 4.42 -4.60
N ASN A 85 11.64 3.39 -3.95
CA ASN A 85 10.94 3.50 -2.67
C ASN A 85 11.80 3.03 -1.48
N LYS A 86 12.96 2.39 -1.72
CA LYS A 86 13.84 1.90 -0.65
C LYS A 86 14.23 2.99 0.35
N GLN A 87 14.57 4.18 -0.16
CA GLN A 87 14.94 5.31 0.68
C GLN A 87 13.75 5.76 1.54
N LEU A 88 12.58 5.96 0.92
CA LEU A 88 11.32 6.26 1.62
C LEU A 88 11.04 5.26 2.75
N CYS A 89 11.12 3.96 2.47
CA CYS A 89 10.87 2.95 3.50
C CYS A 89 11.91 2.93 4.61
N ASN A 90 13.14 3.36 4.35
CA ASN A 90 14.17 3.53 5.38
C ASN A 90 13.87 4.77 6.24
N ASP A 91 13.54 5.90 5.61
CA ASP A 91 13.14 7.15 6.29
C ASP A 91 11.90 6.95 7.17
N GLU A 92 10.93 6.15 6.71
CA GLU A 92 9.73 5.76 7.48
C GLU A 92 9.99 4.63 8.50
N ASN A 93 11.25 4.20 8.65
CA ASN A 93 11.70 3.18 9.61
C ASN A 93 10.99 1.82 9.46
N ILE A 94 10.79 1.38 8.21
CA ILE A 94 10.13 0.10 7.91
C ILE A 94 11.12 -1.06 8.04
N GLU A 95 11.10 -1.72 9.20
CA GLU A 95 11.99 -2.86 9.50
C GLU A 95 11.42 -4.23 9.08
N GLY A 96 10.12 -4.30 8.79
CA GLY A 96 9.43 -5.56 8.49
C GLY A 96 8.21 -5.37 7.61
N PHE A 97 7.66 -6.48 7.11
CA PHE A 97 6.48 -6.44 6.23
C PHE A 97 5.39 -7.44 6.65
N PRO A 98 4.10 -7.08 6.53
CA PRO A 98 3.61 -5.74 6.24
C PRO A 98 3.68 -4.83 7.48
N THR A 99 4.02 -3.57 7.27
CA THR A 99 3.92 -2.50 8.27
C THR A 99 2.86 -1.51 7.81
N LEU A 100 1.95 -1.16 8.71
CA LEU A 100 0.76 -0.36 8.42
C LEU A 100 0.86 0.92 9.23
N ILE A 101 0.97 2.06 8.55
CA ILE A 101 1.19 3.35 9.20
C ILE A 101 0.09 4.32 8.80
N LEU A 102 -0.44 5.00 9.80
CA LEU A 102 -1.44 6.04 9.65
C LEU A 102 -0.77 7.41 9.68
N TYR A 103 -1.10 8.22 8.68
CA TYR A 103 -0.66 9.59 8.53
C TYR A 103 -1.86 10.51 8.63
N ARG A 104 -1.61 11.71 9.17
CA ARG A 104 -2.56 12.82 9.12
C ARG A 104 -1.81 14.08 8.70
N ASP A 105 -2.26 14.70 7.62
CA ASP A 105 -1.68 15.95 7.09
C ASP A 105 -0.14 15.90 6.95
N GLY A 106 0.35 14.76 6.46
CA GLY A 106 1.77 14.48 6.23
C GLY A 106 2.55 13.95 7.43
N ILE A 107 1.91 13.84 8.60
CA ILE A 107 2.57 13.45 9.85
C ILE A 107 2.19 12.01 10.19
N ARG A 108 3.18 11.17 10.47
CA ARG A 108 2.96 9.82 11.04
C ARG A 108 2.36 9.96 12.44
N ILE A 109 1.11 9.50 12.61
CA ILE A 109 0.39 9.62 13.88
C ILE A 109 0.25 8.30 14.63
N SER A 110 0.24 7.16 13.93
CA SER A 110 0.04 5.86 14.55
C SER A 110 0.55 4.72 13.67
N GLU A 111 1.02 3.64 14.29
CA GLU A 111 1.35 2.39 13.63
C GLU A 111 0.37 1.32 14.06
N TYR A 112 -0.20 0.61 13.09
CA TYR A 112 -1.18 -0.43 13.35
C TYR A 112 -0.51 -1.80 13.51
N SER A 113 -0.67 -2.36 14.71
CA SER A 113 -0.13 -3.67 15.10
C SER A 113 -1.22 -4.69 15.46
N GLY A 114 -2.49 -4.36 15.24
CA GLY A 114 -3.64 -5.21 15.55
C GLY A 114 -3.92 -6.32 14.54
N THR A 115 -5.11 -6.93 14.67
CA THR A 115 -5.62 -7.97 13.77
C THR A 115 -5.86 -7.43 12.36
N ARG A 116 -5.49 -8.21 11.36
CA ARG A 116 -5.53 -7.77 9.96
C ARG A 116 -6.87 -8.09 9.28
N THR A 117 -7.97 -7.96 10.01
CA THR A 117 -9.33 -8.15 9.50
C THR A 117 -9.85 -6.84 8.91
N LEU A 118 -10.82 -6.91 7.99
CA LEU A 118 -11.42 -5.70 7.42
C LEU A 118 -12.10 -4.85 8.50
N GLU A 119 -12.72 -5.49 9.48
CA GLU A 119 -13.44 -4.84 10.57
C GLU A 119 -12.50 -4.05 11.47
N ASP A 120 -11.43 -4.66 11.99
CA ASP A 120 -10.48 -3.96 12.85
C ASP A 120 -9.73 -2.84 12.12
N LEU A 121 -9.33 -3.07 10.86
CA LEU A 121 -8.69 -2.02 10.06
C LEU A 121 -9.64 -0.85 9.81
N SER A 122 -10.91 -1.14 9.55
CA SER A 122 -11.92 -0.11 9.38
C SER A 122 -12.17 0.68 10.66
N ASP A 123 -12.34 -0.02 11.77
CA ASP A 123 -12.54 0.58 13.09
C ASP A 123 -11.36 1.47 13.47
N PHE A 124 -10.13 1.02 13.21
CA PHE A 124 -8.93 1.81 13.42
C PHE A 124 -8.94 3.12 12.62
N VAL A 125 -9.29 3.06 11.33
CA VAL A 125 -9.41 4.27 10.49
C VAL A 125 -10.52 5.18 10.99
N SER A 126 -11.71 4.64 11.28
CA SER A 126 -12.87 5.40 11.78
C SER A 126 -12.56 6.11 13.11
N LYS A 127 -11.92 5.42 14.06
CA LYS A 127 -11.49 6.01 15.35
C LYS A 127 -10.56 7.21 15.18
N HIS A 128 -9.72 7.20 14.16
CA HIS A 128 -8.85 8.33 13.87
C HIS A 128 -9.55 9.37 12.99
N LEU A 129 -10.55 9.00 12.19
CA LEU A 129 -11.32 9.97 11.39
C LEU A 129 -12.15 10.89 12.29
N GLU A 130 -12.74 10.33 13.34
CA GLU A 130 -13.45 11.07 14.38
C GLU A 130 -12.43 11.80 15.28
N ARG A 131 -11.88 12.93 14.81
CA ARG A 131 -11.44 13.96 15.75
C ARG A 131 -12.69 14.32 16.54
N HIS A 132 -12.61 14.25 17.86
CA HIS A 132 -13.61 14.80 18.76
C HIS A 132 -13.93 16.25 18.32
N ASP A 133 -14.97 16.42 17.50
CA ASP A 133 -15.68 17.68 17.32
C ASP A 133 -16.62 17.77 18.53
N GLU A 134 -16.02 17.84 19.71
CA GLU A 134 -16.76 18.20 20.92
C GLU A 134 -16.93 19.72 20.88
N LEU A 135 -18.16 20.08 20.50
CA LEU A 135 -18.81 21.39 20.62
C LEU A 135 -18.41 22.20 21.86
#